data_AF-A0A914EJ76-F1
#
_entry.id   AF-A0A914EJ76-F1
#
_cell.length_a   1.000
_cell.length_b   1.000
_cell.length_c   1.000
_cell.angle_alpha   90.00
_cell.angle_beta   90.00
_cell.angle_gamma   90.00
#
_symmetry.space_group_name_H-M   'P 1'
#
loop_
_entity.id
_entity.type
_entity.pdbx_description
1 polymer ?
#
loop_
_entity_poly.entity_id
_entity_poly.type
_entity_poly.pdbx_seq_one_letter_code
_entity_poly.pdbx_strand_id
1 'polypeptide(L)'
;SRAIATFLFTLLWDALTMYLLFFGVDIHEKVDFCTGGTSTSGVFGYYFAIVSMIIGIGVVVLYICIVIGIHRAARDRDRKSMAETQKAVFKRTSTIIITYMIFWCIPSLVNFVVTCFLNDENLHTPSEVLVTVGSGLNSLANVIIYFVKSPDIRKMVVKVLPKRFRGESTNRIFVISQTTKSNGPSSAQVQSRSGQ
;
A
#
# COMPACT_ATOMS: atom_id res chain seq x y z
N SER A 1 -8.67 -17.10 13.11
CA SER A 1 -9.62 -16.29 13.91
C SER A 1 -9.28 -14.80 13.89
N ARG A 2 -8.10 -14.35 14.37
CA ARG A 2 -7.74 -12.91 14.43
C ARG A 2 -7.86 -12.13 13.11
N ALA A 3 -7.35 -12.66 11.99
CA ALA A 3 -7.45 -11.98 10.69
C ALA A 3 -8.90 -11.80 10.19
N ILE A 4 -9.78 -12.78 10.47
CA ILE A 4 -11.20 -12.70 10.10
C ILE A 4 -11.92 -11.65 10.95
N ALA A 5 -11.62 -11.61 12.26
CA ALA A 5 -12.16 -10.59 13.14
C ALA A 5 -11.72 -9.17 12.72
N THR A 6 -10.46 -8.98 12.36
CA THR A 6 -9.96 -7.69 11.84
C THR A 6 -10.65 -7.31 10.54
N PHE A 7 -10.83 -8.26 9.63
CA PHE A 7 -11.52 -8.04 8.36
C PHE A 7 -12.99 -7.62 8.54
N LEU A 8 -13.74 -8.32 9.40
CA LEU A 8 -15.13 -7.98 9.71
C LEU A 8 -15.24 -6.62 10.40
N PHE A 9 -14.31 -6.31 11.30
CA PHE A 9 -14.26 -5.00 11.95
C PHE A 9 -14.02 -3.87 10.94
N THR A 10 -13.09 -4.04 9.99
CA THR A 10 -12.87 -3.04 8.94
C THR A 10 -14.08 -2.86 8.03
N LEU A 11 -14.79 -3.94 7.68
CA LEU A 11 -16.01 -3.85 6.87
C LEU A 11 -17.14 -3.11 7.60
N LEU A 12 -17.33 -3.39 8.89
CA LEU A 12 -18.34 -2.71 9.70
C LEU A 12 -18.02 -1.22 9.86
N TRP A 13 -16.74 -0.90 10.03
CA TRP A 13 -16.27 0.48 10.10
C TRP A 13 -16.53 1.25 8.80
N ASP A 14 -16.20 0.66 7.64
CA ASP A 14 -16.47 1.26 6.32
C ASP A 14 -17.98 1.41 6.03
N ALA A 15 -18.79 0.43 6.44
CA ALA A 15 -20.24 0.52 6.30
C ALA A 15 -20.83 1.64 7.16
N LEU A 16 -20.30 1.85 8.37
CA LEU A 16 -20.73 2.90 9.27
C LEU A 16 -20.36 4.29 8.73
N THR A 17 -19.16 4.48 8.20
CA THR A 17 -18.75 5.75 7.59
C THR A 17 -19.54 6.06 6.32
N MET A 18 -19.85 5.04 5.51
CA MET A 18 -20.79 5.18 4.37
C MET A 18 -22.20 5.58 4.82
N TYR A 19 -22.70 5.02 5.93
CA TYR A 19 -24.02 5.39 6.46
C TYR A 19 -24.07 6.84 6.93
N LEU A 20 -23.00 7.35 7.57
CA LEU A 20 -22.89 8.74 8.00
C LEU A 20 -22.95 9.74 6.84
N LEU A 21 -22.60 9.31 5.62
CA LEU A 21 -22.69 10.11 4.39
C LEU A 21 -24.13 10.49 4.03
N PHE A 22 -25.11 9.67 4.44
CA PHE A 22 -26.54 9.90 4.23
C PHE A 22 -27.21 10.60 5.42
N PHE A 23 -26.51 10.79 6.53
CA PHE A 23 -27.08 11.40 7.73
C PHE A 23 -27.16 12.93 7.55
N GLY A 24 -28.38 13.47 7.54
CA GLY A 24 -28.62 14.91 7.35
C GLY A 24 -28.80 15.37 5.90
N VAL A 25 -28.92 14.45 4.94
CA VAL A 25 -29.43 14.76 3.60
C VAL A 25 -30.96 14.80 3.66
N ASP A 26 -31.55 15.97 3.43
CA ASP A 26 -33.01 16.13 3.46
C ASP A 26 -33.62 15.40 2.25
N ILE A 27 -34.44 14.38 2.52
CA ILE A 27 -35.07 13.51 1.50
C ILE A 27 -36.09 14.30 0.64
N HIS A 28 -36.36 15.56 0.99
CA HIS A 28 -37.32 16.44 0.33
C HIS A 28 -36.69 17.43 -0.65
N GLU A 29 -35.36 17.53 -0.75
CA GLU A 29 -34.74 18.34 -1.80
C GLU A 29 -34.87 17.65 -3.17
N LYS A 30 -35.46 18.36 -4.12
CA LYS A 30 -35.59 17.90 -5.50
C LYS A 30 -34.22 17.97 -6.15
N VAL A 31 -33.60 16.80 -6.36
CA VAL A 31 -32.32 16.71 -7.07
C VAL A 31 -32.57 16.89 -8.56
N ASP A 32 -32.50 18.12 -9.06
CA ASP A 32 -32.78 18.44 -10.47
C ASP A 32 -31.68 17.95 -11.43
N PHE A 33 -30.47 17.66 -10.92
CA PHE A 33 -29.37 17.11 -11.71
C PHE A 33 -28.52 16.11 -10.91
N CYS A 34 -28.48 14.86 -11.36
CA CYS A 34 -27.49 13.87 -10.90
C CYS A 34 -26.15 14.13 -11.60
N THR A 35 -25.47 15.23 -11.28
CA THR A 35 -24.08 15.39 -11.66
C THR A 35 -23.26 14.40 -10.82
N GLY A 36 -22.54 13.48 -11.46
CA GLY A 36 -21.74 12.43 -10.80
C GLY A 36 -20.57 12.93 -9.93
N GLY A 37 -20.57 14.20 -9.54
CA GLY A 37 -19.77 14.75 -8.45
C GLY A 37 -20.65 14.79 -7.22
N THR A 38 -20.28 14.00 -6.23
CA THR A 38 -20.95 13.85 -4.93
C THR A 38 -21.59 15.15 -4.44
N SER A 39 -22.93 15.18 -4.37
CA SER A 39 -23.66 16.15 -3.55
C SER A 39 -23.48 15.76 -2.07
N THR A 40 -22.25 15.88 -1.58
CA THR A 40 -21.93 15.69 -0.16
C THR A 40 -22.45 16.89 0.60
N SER A 41 -23.14 16.64 1.72
CA SER A 41 -23.48 17.74 2.61
C SER A 41 -22.20 18.43 3.08
N GLY A 42 -22.21 19.76 3.18
CA GLY A 42 -21.02 20.51 3.62
C GLY A 42 -20.48 19.97 4.95
N VAL A 43 -21.39 19.60 5.87
CA VAL A 43 -21.06 18.96 7.16
C VAL A 43 -20.26 17.66 6.99
N PHE A 44 -20.64 16.82 6.03
CA PHE A 44 -19.87 15.61 5.71
C PHE A 44 -18.48 15.94 5.18
N GLY A 45 -18.35 16.97 4.32
CA GLY A 45 -17.06 17.45 3.81
C GLY A 45 -16.09 17.84 4.94
N TYR A 46 -16.55 18.62 5.92
CA TYR A 46 -15.76 18.98 7.10
C TYR A 46 -15.38 17.76 7.95
N TYR A 47 -16.33 16.87 8.24
CA TYR A 47 -16.08 15.64 8.98
C TYR A 47 -15.03 14.77 8.29
N PHE A 48 -15.19 14.55 6.99
CA PHE A 48 -14.30 13.73 6.18
C PHE A 48 -12.89 14.32 6.13
N ALA A 49 -12.76 15.64 5.96
CA ALA A 49 -11.47 16.33 5.95
C ALA A 49 -10.72 16.18 7.30
N ILE A 50 -11.41 16.37 8.42
CA ILE A 50 -10.83 16.25 9.76
C ILE A 50 -10.40 14.80 10.03
N VAL A 51 -11.28 13.83 9.78
CA VAL A 51 -10.99 12.41 10.02
C VAL A 51 -9.84 11.92 9.15
N SER A 52 -9.82 12.30 7.87
CA SER A 52 -8.74 11.95 6.93
C SER A 52 -7.38 12.48 7.40
N MET A 53 -7.35 13.69 7.97
CA MET A 53 -6.15 14.26 8.58
C MET A 53 -5.69 13.51 9.83
N ILE A 54 -6.61 13.17 10.74
CA ILE A 54 -6.29 12.39 11.95
C ILE A 54 -5.70 11.04 11.56
N ILE A 55 -6.32 10.35 10.61
CA ILE A 55 -5.82 9.06 10.09
C ILE A 55 -4.44 9.25 9.44
N GLY A 56 -4.26 10.29 8.63
CA GLY A 56 -2.98 10.61 7.98
C GLY A 56 -1.86 10.80 9.00
N ILE A 57 -2.10 11.58 10.06
CA ILE A 57 -1.14 11.76 11.17
C ILE A 57 -0.84 10.42 11.84
N GLY A 58 -1.87 9.61 12.12
CA GLY A 58 -1.70 8.28 12.71
C GLY A 58 -0.76 7.37 11.90
N VAL A 59 -0.90 7.38 10.57
CA VAL A 59 -0.03 6.59 9.67
C VAL A 59 1.41 7.11 9.70
N VAL A 60 1.62 8.42 9.75
CA VAL A 60 2.97 9.01 9.87
C VAL A 60 3.64 8.59 11.18
N VAL A 61 2.91 8.67 12.31
CA VAL A 61 3.43 8.24 13.61
C VAL A 61 3.77 6.75 13.59
N LEU A 62 2.88 5.92 13.04
CA LEU A 62 3.14 4.49 12.90
C LEU A 62 4.40 4.22 12.06
N TYR A 63 4.61 4.99 10.99
CA TYR A 63 5.83 4.86 10.18
C TYR A 63 7.09 5.18 10.97
N ILE A 64 7.08 6.28 11.72
CA ILE A 64 8.21 6.65 12.59
C ILE A 64 8.51 5.52 13.58
N CYS A 65 7.48 4.94 14.20
CA CYS A 65 7.63 3.78 15.08
C CYS A 65 8.25 2.57 14.38
N ILE A 66 7.83 2.25 13.14
CA ILE A 66 8.40 1.16 12.35
C ILE A 66 9.88 1.41 12.04
N VAL A 67 10.23 2.62 11.60
CA VAL A 67 11.61 3.01 11.28
C VAL A 67 12.50 2.89 12.51
N ILE A 68 12.06 3.43 13.65
CA ILE A 68 12.77 3.32 14.93
C ILE A 68 12.92 1.84 15.34
N GLY A 69 11.87 1.04 15.22
CA GLY A 69 11.90 -0.38 15.54
C GLY A 69 12.91 -1.15 14.70
N ILE A 70 13.01 -0.85 13.40
CA ILE A 70 13.98 -1.45 12.49
C ILE A 70 15.41 -1.00 12.85
N HIS A 71 15.62 0.28 13.13
CA HIS A 71 16.93 0.77 13.58
C HIS A 71 17.40 0.14 14.89
N ARG A 72 16.50 -0.05 15.86
CA ARG A 72 16.80 -0.76 17.11
C ARG A 72 17.12 -2.23 16.86
N ALA A 73 16.30 -2.92 16.06
CA ALA A 73 16.52 -4.33 15.73
C ALA A 73 17.84 -4.58 14.98
N ALA A 74 18.28 -3.62 14.15
CA ALA A 74 19.56 -3.68 13.46
C ALA A 74 20.79 -3.44 14.37
N ARG A 75 20.59 -2.83 15.55
CA ARG A 75 21.63 -2.60 16.54
C ARG A 75 21.89 -3.83 17.42
N ASP A 76 20.84 -4.61 17.70
CA ASP A 76 20.89 -5.71 18.68
C ASP A 76 21.21 -7.10 18.09
N ARG A 77 21.21 -7.27 16.76
CA ARG A 77 21.41 -8.58 16.10
C ARG A 77 22.63 -8.62 15.18
N ASP A 78 23.25 -9.80 15.17
CA ASP A 78 24.49 -10.08 14.45
C ASP A 78 24.38 -9.78 12.95
N ARG A 79 25.27 -8.91 12.48
CA ARG A 79 25.00 -7.86 11.46
C ARG A 79 24.88 -8.37 10.01
N LYS A 80 25.16 -9.65 9.74
CA LYS A 80 25.40 -10.15 8.36
C LYS A 80 24.24 -10.93 7.74
N SER A 81 23.55 -11.82 8.48
CA SER A 81 22.53 -12.71 7.90
C SER A 81 21.10 -12.11 7.97
N MET A 82 20.75 -11.42 9.05
CA MET A 82 19.44 -10.76 9.17
C MET A 82 19.32 -9.48 8.36
N ALA A 83 20.43 -8.86 7.98
CA ALA A 83 20.44 -7.56 7.31
C ALA A 83 19.78 -7.60 5.94
N GLU A 84 19.93 -8.68 5.15
CA GLU A 84 19.36 -8.75 3.80
C GLU A 84 17.83 -8.86 3.82
N THR A 85 17.29 -9.74 4.66
CA THR A 85 15.84 -9.92 4.81
C THR A 85 15.19 -8.68 5.42
N GLN A 86 15.79 -8.09 6.46
CA GLN A 86 15.29 -6.85 7.05
C GLN A 86 15.36 -5.67 6.06
N LYS A 87 16.43 -5.57 5.25
CA LYS A 87 16.55 -4.54 4.21
C LYS A 87 15.49 -4.68 3.12
N ALA A 88 15.15 -5.91 2.73
CA ALA A 88 14.07 -6.17 1.79
C ALA A 88 12.70 -5.78 2.35
N VAL A 89 12.44 -6.07 3.62
CA VAL A 89 11.20 -5.66 4.33
C VAL A 89 11.15 -4.14 4.47
N PHE A 90 12.22 -3.50 4.93
CA PHE A 90 12.31 -2.04 5.05
C PHE A 90 12.04 -1.36 3.71
N LYS A 91 12.71 -1.79 2.63
CA LYS A 91 12.49 -1.24 1.28
C LYS A 91 11.02 -1.38 0.85
N ARG A 92 10.35 -2.50 1.16
CA ARG A 92 8.93 -2.70 0.85
C ARG A 92 8.05 -1.73 1.63
N THR A 93 8.21 -1.71 2.96
CA THR A 93 7.42 -0.86 3.85
C THR A 93 7.60 0.63 3.54
N SER A 94 8.83 1.09 3.30
CA SER A 94 9.09 2.47 2.87
C SER A 94 8.45 2.79 1.52
N THR A 95 8.42 1.85 0.56
CA THR A 95 7.75 2.10 -0.73
C THR A 95 6.25 2.33 -0.53
N ILE A 96 5.59 1.48 0.27
CA ILE A 96 4.16 1.58 0.55
C ILE A 96 3.85 2.91 1.23
N ILE A 97 4.68 3.30 2.19
CA ILE A 97 4.43 4.51 2.97
C ILE A 97 4.70 5.78 2.16
N ILE A 98 5.75 5.81 1.34
CA ILE A 98 5.99 6.93 0.42
C ILE A 98 4.81 7.09 -0.54
N THR A 99 4.32 5.97 -1.08
CA THR A 99 3.14 5.95 -1.96
C THR A 99 1.92 6.53 -1.24
N TYR A 100 1.66 6.07 0.00
CA TYR A 100 0.58 6.58 0.83
C TYR A 100 0.72 8.08 1.12
N MET A 101 1.92 8.56 1.44
CA MET A 101 2.15 9.98 1.72
C MET A 101 1.84 10.85 0.51
N ILE A 102 2.28 10.43 -0.69
CA ILE A 102 2.12 11.19 -1.93
C ILE A 102 0.66 11.17 -2.39
N PHE A 103 0.04 9.99 -2.44
CA PHE A 103 -1.27 9.82 -3.06
C PHE A 103 -2.44 9.96 -2.09
N TRP A 104 -2.22 9.93 -0.77
CA TRP A 104 -3.29 10.09 0.22
C TRP A 104 -3.07 11.30 1.13
N CYS A 105 -1.95 11.38 1.83
CA CYS A 105 -1.75 12.43 2.85
C CYS A 105 -1.69 13.83 2.24
N ILE A 106 -0.93 14.03 1.15
CA ILE A 106 -0.82 15.34 0.51
C ILE A 106 -2.18 15.82 -0.01
N PRO A 107 -2.94 15.04 -0.83
CA PRO A 107 -4.28 15.43 -1.24
C PRO A 107 -5.22 15.72 -0.07
N SER A 108 -5.20 14.88 0.98
CA SER A 108 -6.05 15.07 2.16
C SER A 108 -5.71 16.35 2.92
N LEU A 109 -4.43 16.70 3.03
CA LEU A 109 -3.98 17.94 3.64
C LEU A 109 -4.43 19.15 2.83
N VAL A 110 -4.28 19.11 1.50
CA VAL A 110 -4.75 20.18 0.62
C VAL A 110 -6.25 20.37 0.77
N ASN A 111 -7.02 19.28 0.75
CA ASN A 111 -8.47 19.33 0.95
C ASN A 111 -8.83 19.90 2.33
N PHE A 112 -8.15 19.48 3.38
CA PHE A 112 -8.34 20.03 4.72
C PHE A 112 -8.07 21.53 4.79
N VAL A 113 -7.00 22.02 4.16
CA VAL A 113 -6.70 23.45 4.12
C VAL A 113 -7.79 24.22 3.36
N VAL A 114 -8.21 23.70 2.21
CA VAL A 114 -9.27 24.32 1.39
C VAL A 114 -10.59 24.37 2.14
N THR A 115 -11.06 23.23 2.67
CA THR A 115 -12.36 23.11 3.36
C THR A 115 -12.37 23.85 4.69
N CYS A 116 -11.32 23.75 5.51
CA CYS A 116 -11.35 24.30 6.88
C CYS A 116 -10.81 25.72 7.02
N PHE A 117 -9.94 26.20 6.12
CA PHE A 117 -9.29 27.51 6.28
C PHE A 117 -9.61 28.50 5.16
N LEU A 118 -9.63 28.05 3.91
CA LEU A 118 -9.89 28.95 2.77
C LEU A 118 -11.39 29.15 2.54
N ASN A 119 -12.18 28.08 2.69
CA ASN A 119 -13.62 28.06 2.42
C ASN A 119 -13.97 28.66 1.03
N ASP A 120 -13.11 28.43 0.04
CA ASP A 120 -13.27 28.89 -1.34
C ASP A 120 -13.98 27.81 -2.16
N GLU A 121 -15.20 28.10 -2.58
CA GLU A 121 -16.04 27.19 -3.36
C GLU A 121 -15.39 26.76 -4.68
N ASN A 122 -14.58 27.62 -5.30
CA ASN A 122 -13.91 27.30 -6.57
C ASN A 122 -12.80 26.26 -6.40
N LEU A 123 -12.22 26.18 -5.19
CA LEU A 123 -11.14 25.26 -4.87
C LEU A 123 -11.64 23.96 -4.25
N HIS A 124 -12.88 23.93 -3.73
CA HIS A 124 -13.44 22.77 -3.04
C HIS A 124 -13.60 21.55 -3.96
N THR A 125 -14.29 21.70 -5.09
CA THR A 125 -14.46 20.61 -6.06
C THR A 125 -13.13 20.06 -6.58
N PRO A 126 -12.15 20.87 -7.04
CA PRO A 126 -10.88 20.33 -7.49
C PRO A 126 -10.05 19.69 -6.37
N SER A 127 -10.14 20.15 -5.12
CA SER A 127 -9.46 19.50 -3.99
C SER A 127 -10.07 18.15 -3.65
N GLU A 128 -11.39 18.02 -3.71
CA GLU A 128 -12.09 16.73 -3.53
C GLU A 128 -11.72 15.75 -4.64
N VAL A 129 -11.76 16.18 -5.90
CA VAL A 129 -11.34 15.36 -7.05
C VAL A 129 -9.89 14.88 -6.89
N LEU A 130 -9.00 15.75 -6.40
CA LEU A 130 -7.61 15.39 -6.14
C LEU A 130 -7.51 14.27 -5.09
N VAL A 131 -8.30 14.34 -4.01
CA VAL A 131 -8.36 13.27 -2.99
C VAL A 131 -8.91 11.97 -3.59
N THR A 132 -9.98 12.03 -4.39
CA THR A 132 -10.57 10.84 -5.01
C THR A 132 -9.60 10.16 -5.98
N VAL A 133 -8.95 10.93 -6.86
CA VAL A 133 -7.95 10.41 -7.79
C VAL A 133 -6.74 9.86 -7.03
N GLY A 134 -6.26 10.60 -6.02
CA GLY A 134 -5.19 10.15 -5.15
C GLY A 134 -5.50 8.82 -4.46
N SER A 135 -6.70 8.68 -3.90
CA SER A 135 -7.22 7.43 -3.32
C SER A 135 -7.20 6.27 -4.31
N GLY A 136 -7.70 6.50 -5.52
CA GLY A 136 -7.71 5.50 -6.59
C GLY A 136 -6.30 5.05 -6.96
N LEU A 137 -5.38 6.00 -7.14
CA LEU A 137 -3.98 5.73 -7.45
C LEU A 137 -3.26 5.01 -6.31
N ASN A 138 -3.49 5.40 -5.05
CA ASN A 138 -2.94 4.73 -3.88
C ASN A 138 -3.41 3.27 -3.80
N SER A 139 -4.70 3.03 -4.03
CA SER A 139 -5.28 1.69 -4.04
C SER A 139 -4.66 0.82 -5.15
N LEU A 140 -4.54 1.39 -6.36
CA LEU A 140 -3.90 0.72 -7.49
C LEU A 140 -2.42 0.42 -7.21
N ALA A 141 -1.68 1.40 -6.67
CA ALA A 141 -0.28 1.25 -6.33
C ALA A 141 -0.07 0.17 -5.27
N ASN A 142 -0.94 0.06 -4.27
CA ASN A 142 -0.89 -1.01 -3.29
C ASN A 142 -1.05 -2.39 -3.95
N VAL A 143 -2.05 -2.58 -4.82
CA VAL A 143 -2.22 -3.84 -5.56
C VAL A 143 -0.96 -4.16 -6.38
N ILE A 144 -0.41 -3.20 -7.10
CA ILE A 144 0.81 -3.37 -7.89
C ILE A 144 2.00 -3.74 -6.99
N ILE A 145 2.20 -3.05 -5.86
CA ILE A 145 3.30 -3.31 -4.94
C ILE A 145 3.20 -4.71 -4.37
N TYR A 146 2.01 -5.13 -3.91
CA TYR A 146 1.81 -6.47 -3.37
C TYR A 146 1.97 -7.55 -4.44
N PHE A 147 1.42 -7.34 -5.63
CA PHE A 147 1.52 -8.29 -6.74
C PHE A 147 2.97 -8.43 -7.24
N VAL A 148 3.66 -7.31 -7.47
CA VAL A 148 5.03 -7.31 -8.03
C VAL A 148 6.05 -7.74 -6.99
N LYS A 149 5.88 -7.46 -5.70
CA LYS A 149 6.88 -7.81 -4.68
C LYS A 149 6.62 -9.12 -3.96
N SER A 150 5.39 -9.63 -3.90
CA SER A 150 5.11 -10.94 -3.27
C SER A 150 5.37 -12.08 -4.25
N PRO A 151 6.39 -12.95 -4.02
CA PRO A 151 6.65 -14.10 -4.87
C PRO A 151 5.52 -15.14 -4.78
N ASP A 152 4.84 -15.23 -3.64
CA ASP A 152 3.79 -16.24 -3.42
C ASP A 152 2.50 -15.89 -4.16
N ILE A 153 2.14 -14.60 -4.19
CA ILE A 153 1.00 -14.12 -5.00
C ILE A 153 1.28 -14.36 -6.48
N ARG A 154 2.49 -14.08 -6.96
CA ARG A 154 2.88 -14.36 -8.36
C ARG A 154 2.78 -15.84 -8.71
N LYS A 155 3.23 -16.73 -7.82
CA LYS A 155 3.10 -18.18 -8.02
C LYS A 155 1.64 -18.63 -8.06
N MET A 156 0.77 -18.07 -7.21
CA MET A 156 -0.66 -18.38 -7.22
C MET A 156 -1.34 -17.87 -8.48
N VAL A 157 -1.05 -16.64 -8.90
CA VAL A 157 -1.65 -16.03 -10.09
C VAL A 157 -1.25 -16.79 -11.37
N VAL A 158 0.00 -17.22 -11.48
CA VAL A 158 0.46 -18.07 -12.60
C VAL A 158 -0.21 -19.45 -12.62
N LYS A 159 -0.71 -19.95 -11.47
CA LYS A 159 -1.49 -21.20 -11.40
C LYS A 159 -2.95 -21.01 -11.82
N VAL A 160 -3.52 -19.84 -11.58
CA VAL A 160 -4.93 -19.53 -11.87
C VAL A 160 -5.10 -18.98 -13.30
N LEU A 161 -4.08 -18.34 -13.87
CA LEU A 161 -4.15 -17.81 -15.23
C LEU A 161 -4.24 -18.92 -16.29
N PRO A 162 -5.17 -18.80 -17.26
CA PRO A 162 -5.31 -19.78 -18.33
C PRO A 162 -4.03 -19.90 -19.15
N LYS A 163 -3.69 -21.12 -19.58
CA LYS A 163 -2.45 -21.46 -20.32
C LYS A 163 -2.20 -20.56 -21.54
N ARG A 164 -3.23 -19.92 -22.10
CA ARG A 164 -3.15 -18.96 -23.22
C ARG A 164 -2.38 -17.67 -22.92
N PHE A 165 -2.32 -17.24 -21.66
CA PHE A 165 -1.54 -16.06 -21.23
C PHE A 165 -0.17 -16.42 -20.65
N ARG A 166 0.19 -17.71 -20.66
CA ARG A 166 1.46 -18.24 -20.18
C ARG A 166 2.54 -18.02 -21.24
N GLY A 167 2.76 -16.77 -21.62
CA GLY A 167 3.81 -16.38 -22.55
C GLY A 167 5.17 -16.93 -22.10
N GLU A 168 5.90 -17.48 -23.06
CA GLU A 168 7.13 -18.28 -22.98
C GLU A 168 8.36 -17.55 -22.39
N SER A 169 8.16 -16.39 -21.75
CA SER A 169 9.23 -15.55 -21.17
C SER A 169 9.52 -15.82 -19.70
N THR A 170 8.70 -16.61 -19.00
CA THR A 170 8.92 -16.90 -17.58
C THR A 170 10.09 -17.87 -17.33
N ASN A 171 10.48 -18.67 -18.35
CA ASN A 171 11.61 -19.60 -18.21
C ASN A 171 12.98 -18.92 -18.31
N ARG A 172 13.10 -17.76 -18.97
CA ARG A 172 14.41 -17.08 -19.12
C ARG A 172 14.85 -16.34 -17.86
N ILE A 173 13.91 -15.84 -17.05
CA ILE A 173 14.21 -15.13 -15.79
C ILE A 173 14.67 -16.12 -14.71
N PHE A 174 14.20 -17.37 -14.74
CA PHE A 174 14.55 -18.37 -13.73
C PHE A 174 15.97 -18.96 -13.92
N VAL A 175 16.45 -19.07 -15.16
CA VAL A 175 17.78 -19.62 -15.45
C VAL A 175 18.90 -18.64 -15.05
N ILE A 176 18.72 -17.33 -15.27
CA ILE A 176 19.78 -16.33 -15.00
C ILE A 176 20.06 -16.21 -13.49
N SER A 177 19.05 -16.36 -12.62
CA SER A 177 19.25 -16.27 -11.16
C SER A 177 19.85 -17.52 -10.51
N GLN A 178 19.87 -18.68 -11.17
CA GLN A 178 20.54 -19.88 -10.64
C GLN A 178 22.01 -19.98 -11.07
N THR A 179 22.36 -19.53 -12.28
CA THR A 179 23.77 -19.58 -12.75
C THR A 179 24.69 -18.56 -12.09
N THR A 180 24.17 -17.48 -11.48
CA THR A 180 25.04 -16.50 -10.79
C THR A 180 25.41 -16.90 -9.35
N LYS A 181 24.80 -17.96 -8.79
CA LYS A 181 25.08 -18.42 -7.43
C LYS A 181 25.93 -19.70 -7.34
N SER A 182 26.36 -20.24 -8.48
CA SER A 182 27.04 -21.56 -8.55
C SER A 182 28.48 -21.53 -9.07
N ASN A 183 29.10 -20.37 -9.30
CA ASN A 183 30.50 -20.31 -9.74
C ASN A 183 31.37 -19.52 -8.77
N GLY A 184 31.88 -20.22 -7.76
CA GLY A 184 32.99 -19.85 -6.88
C GLY A 184 33.57 -21.12 -6.25
N PRO A 185 34.89 -21.33 -6.29
CA PRO A 185 35.51 -22.63 -6.57
C PRO A 185 35.67 -23.50 -5.31
N SER A 186 35.19 -24.74 -5.38
CA SER A 186 35.52 -25.77 -4.37
C SER A 186 36.70 -26.59 -4.87
N SER A 187 37.84 -26.31 -4.26
CA SER A 187 39.00 -27.17 -3.97
C SER A 187 38.94 -28.60 -4.56
N ALA A 188 39.71 -28.85 -5.60
CA ALA A 188 40.11 -30.20 -5.99
C ALA A 188 41.16 -30.71 -5.00
N GLN A 189 40.75 -31.56 -4.06
CA GLN A 189 41.67 -32.44 -3.34
C GLN A 189 42.07 -33.58 -4.27
N VAL A 190 43.33 -33.60 -4.69
CA VAL A 190 43.98 -34.77 -5.29
C VAL A 190 44.58 -35.59 -4.15
N GLN A 191 43.86 -36.62 -3.74
CA GLN A 191 44.33 -37.65 -2.83
C GLN A 191 44.69 -38.89 -3.66
N SER A 192 45.95 -38.97 -4.13
CA SER A 192 46.48 -40.17 -4.77
C SER A 192 46.99 -41.14 -3.71
N ARG A 193 46.24 -42.22 -3.49
CA ARG A 193 46.62 -43.40 -2.70
C ARG A 193 46.49 -44.63 -3.59
N SER A 194 47.62 -45.17 -4.06
CA SER A 194 47.85 -46.56 -4.48
C SER A 194 49.37 -46.69 -4.65
N GLY A 195 50.12 -47.55 -3.98
CA GLY A 195 49.76 -48.86 -3.42
C GLY A 195 50.20 -49.97 -4.39
N GLN A 196 51.51 -50.11 -4.62
CA GLN A 196 52.27 -51.35 -4.76
C GLN A 196 53.77 -51.02 -4.88
#